data_AF-A0AAN9ISE3-F1
#
_entry.id   AF-A0AAN9ISE3-F1
#
_cell.length_a   1.000
_cell.length_b   1.000
_cell.length_c   1.000
_cell.angle_alpha   90.00
_cell.angle_beta   90.00
_cell.angle_gamma   90.00
#
_symmetry.space_group_name_H-M   'P 1'
#
loop_
_entity.id
_entity.type
_entity.pdbx_description
1 polymer ?
#
loop_
_entity_poly.entity_id
_entity_poly.type
_entity_poly.pdbx_seq_one_letter_code
_entity_poly.pdbx_strand_id
1 'polypeptide(L)'
;MTSQISFHLIHRLPFTCATSPAKSCCHSYNFSLQSSYNFFGGIPLRITESKQHLKTSGEIRPKCSWTQDYADEDNEKSFEWLATLKDVNEETLHQVLVINEIRKRINATKLMLGSSEDGEITISAYDTAWVALVKNIDDGNSPQFPICLQWIANNQLPDGSWGDNEIFEAHDRILNTLACVIALTSWNLHPHKCQKGLKFFKENLYKLQDENAEHMPIGFEVAFPSLLDLARSLNIEVPDDSPILQNILAMRDIKLKKIPREVLHKVPTTLLHSLEGMPNLDWDQLLKLQCQDGSFLFSPSSTAFALMQTKDENALKYLEKIVNRFNGGVPNVFPVDLFEHIWVVDRLDRLGVSRYFQSEIKDCVNYVSRHWTEKGICWARNSEVQDIDDTAMGFKLLRLHGHRASHNVFKHFEKNGEFFCFAGQSNQAVTGMFNLFRASQLLFQGEKILEDAKNFSAKFLSEKRAANQLLDKWIITKDLPGEVGFALDIPWYASLPRLETIFYLEQYGGDKDVWIGKTLYRMPFVNNDVYLELGKLDYSYCQGVHRAEWEKIQRHNIVMRVQPESLPQKLNQTCRNLCNWCSKAPQMARPLISRIHS
;
A
#
# COMPACT_ATOMS: atom_id res chain seq x y z
N MET A 1 -36.69 -5.81 48.81
CA MET A 1 -35.32 -6.04 49.32
C MET A 1 -34.40 -6.18 48.10
N THR A 2 -34.00 -5.11 47.42
CA THR A 2 -32.88 -4.17 47.67
C THR A 2 -31.49 -4.78 47.61
N SER A 3 -30.79 -4.56 46.50
CA SER A 3 -29.35 -4.17 46.41
C SER A 3 -29.05 -3.82 44.95
N GLN A 4 -29.16 -2.56 44.51
CA GLN A 4 -28.07 -1.55 44.52
C GLN A 4 -26.69 -2.14 44.25
N ILE A 5 -26.19 -1.95 43.02
CA ILE A 5 -24.76 -1.97 42.70
C ILE A 5 -24.43 -0.62 42.07
N SER A 6 -23.56 0.10 42.77
CA SER A 6 -23.14 1.47 42.52
C SER A 6 -22.18 1.58 41.34
N PHE A 7 -22.36 2.66 40.58
CA PHE A 7 -21.36 3.20 39.65
C PHE A 7 -20.10 3.63 40.42
N HIS A 8 -18.92 3.25 39.93
CA HIS A 8 -17.66 3.90 40.30
C HIS A 8 -17.21 4.83 39.17
N LEU A 9 -17.33 6.13 39.44
CA LEU A 9 -16.63 7.19 38.73
C LEU A 9 -15.12 7.03 38.97
N ILE A 10 -14.33 6.94 37.90
CA ILE A 10 -12.88 7.16 37.98
C ILE A 10 -12.62 8.67 37.93
N HIS A 11 -12.04 9.15 39.03
CA HIS A 11 -11.65 10.51 39.28
C HIS A 11 -10.58 11.01 38.29
N ARG A 12 -10.79 12.26 37.85
CA ARG A 12 -9.78 13.15 37.29
C ARG A 12 -8.61 13.31 38.27
N LEU A 13 -7.37 13.18 37.79
CA LEU A 13 -6.17 13.63 38.50
C LEU A 13 -5.95 15.13 38.21
N PRO A 14 -5.87 16.01 39.23
CA PRO A 14 -5.36 17.35 39.08
C PRO A 14 -3.85 17.39 39.37
N PHE A 15 -3.08 18.01 38.48
CA PHE A 15 -1.73 18.49 38.77
C PHE A 15 -1.80 19.51 39.91
N THR A 16 -1.09 19.25 41.01
CA THR A 16 -0.84 20.24 42.07
C THR A 16 0.63 20.66 42.03
N CYS A 17 0.79 21.98 41.93
CA CYS A 17 2.01 22.73 42.15
C CYS A 17 2.23 22.82 43.67
N ALA A 18 3.44 22.54 44.15
CA ALA A 18 3.84 22.86 45.52
C ALA A 18 5.22 23.52 45.50
N THR A 19 5.26 24.75 46.00
CA THR A 19 6.45 25.57 46.19
C THR A 19 6.93 25.52 47.65
N SER A 20 8.26 25.66 47.80
CA SER A 20 9.02 26.26 48.93
C SER A 20 9.42 25.37 50.12
N PRO A 21 10.49 25.69 50.92
CA PRO A 21 11.49 26.77 50.79
C PRO A 21 12.97 26.34 50.85
N ALA A 22 13.82 27.28 50.42
CA ALA A 22 15.28 27.29 50.54
C ALA A 22 15.80 27.52 51.98
N LYS A 23 17.05 27.09 52.26
CA LYS A 23 18.13 27.98 52.78
C LYS A 23 19.52 27.32 52.92
N SER A 24 20.51 28.11 52.49
CA SER A 24 21.96 28.12 52.81
C SER A 24 22.81 26.94 52.32
N CYS A 25 24.04 27.12 51.79
CA CYS A 25 25.01 28.17 52.04
C CYS A 25 25.95 28.39 50.83
N CYS A 26 26.47 29.62 50.74
CA CYS A 26 27.40 30.13 49.74
C CYS A 26 28.72 29.34 49.64
N HIS A 27 29.35 29.31 48.46
CA HIS A 27 30.69 29.88 48.23
C HIS A 27 30.95 30.03 46.72
N SER A 28 31.39 31.22 46.35
CA SER A 28 31.87 31.69 45.05
C SER A 28 33.14 30.98 44.60
N TYR A 29 33.32 30.72 43.29
CA TYR A 29 34.57 31.00 42.56
C TYR A 29 34.31 31.14 41.06
N ASN A 30 35.12 32.00 40.46
CA ASN A 30 34.98 32.60 39.14
C ASN A 30 36.03 31.98 38.18
N PHE A 31 35.76 32.10 36.88
CA PHE A 31 36.70 32.05 35.73
C PHE A 31 37.19 30.72 35.09
N SER A 32 36.82 30.61 33.80
CA SER A 32 37.70 30.56 32.62
C SER A 32 37.64 29.32 31.73
N LEU A 33 37.38 29.59 30.45
CA LEU A 33 37.68 28.77 29.28
C LEU A 33 39.19 28.50 29.19
N GLN A 34 39.58 27.27 28.85
CA GLN A 34 40.73 27.05 27.98
C GLN A 34 40.69 25.70 27.27
N SER A 35 40.97 25.77 25.97
CA SER A 35 41.32 24.70 25.04
C SER A 35 42.73 24.18 25.33
N SER A 36 43.00 22.88 25.14
CA SER A 36 44.33 22.40 24.74
C SER A 36 44.30 21.02 24.09
N TYR A 37 45.02 20.93 22.97
CA TYR A 37 45.45 19.73 22.24
C TYR A 37 46.65 19.03 22.91
N ASN A 38 46.85 17.75 22.50
CA ASN A 38 48.07 16.92 22.42
C ASN A 38 48.07 15.68 23.34
N PHE A 39 48.74 14.55 23.07
CA PHE A 39 49.16 13.76 21.89
C PHE A 39 50.03 12.61 22.48
N PHE A 40 50.10 11.46 21.78
CA PHE A 40 51.15 10.42 21.79
C PHE A 40 51.08 9.22 22.74
N GLY A 41 51.03 8.05 22.08
CA GLY A 41 51.44 6.73 22.54
C GLY A 41 51.42 5.77 21.35
N GLY A 42 52.43 5.86 20.47
CA GLY A 42 52.61 4.97 19.31
C GLY A 42 53.47 3.75 19.64
N ILE A 43 53.56 2.81 18.69
CA ILE A 43 54.77 2.03 18.31
C ILE A 43 54.48 1.31 16.97
N PRO A 44 55.50 1.07 16.12
CA PRO A 44 55.40 1.19 14.66
C PRO A 44 55.61 -0.14 13.92
N LEU A 45 55.28 -0.21 12.62
CA LEU A 45 55.90 -1.16 11.69
C LEU A 45 56.05 -0.55 10.28
N ARG A 46 57.22 -0.84 9.69
CA ARG A 46 57.87 -0.20 8.54
C ARG A 46 57.12 -0.32 7.21
N ILE A 47 57.22 0.77 6.44
CA ILE A 47 56.91 0.89 5.01
C ILE A 47 58.16 0.55 4.20
N THR A 48 58.01 -0.25 3.14
CA THR A 48 58.89 -0.23 1.97
C THR A 48 58.21 0.58 0.87
N GLU A 49 58.94 1.57 0.34
CA GLU A 49 58.49 2.54 -0.65
C GLU A 49 58.25 1.94 -2.04
N SER A 50 57.17 2.36 -2.68
CA SER A 50 57.19 2.65 -4.13
C SER A 50 56.26 3.83 -4.40
N LYS A 51 56.88 4.97 -4.71
CA LYS A 51 56.21 6.23 -5.08
C LYS A 51 55.61 6.13 -6.47
N GLN A 52 54.30 6.37 -6.60
CA GLN A 52 53.73 7.00 -7.78
C GLN A 52 52.64 8.00 -7.36
N HIS A 53 52.79 9.22 -7.85
CA HIS A 53 52.00 10.40 -7.53
C HIS A 53 50.52 10.23 -7.88
N LEU A 54 49.63 10.48 -6.92
CA LEU A 54 48.26 10.93 -7.19
C LEU A 54 47.83 11.91 -6.09
N LYS A 55 47.47 13.12 -6.53
CA LYS A 55 46.99 14.23 -5.72
C LYS A 55 45.67 13.86 -5.05
N THR A 56 45.62 13.95 -3.72
CA THR A 56 44.38 13.94 -2.93
C THR A 56 43.97 15.37 -2.60
N SER A 57 42.76 15.78 -3.00
CA SER A 57 41.98 16.81 -2.31
C SER A 57 40.52 16.69 -2.73
N GLY A 58 39.63 16.40 -1.78
CA GLY A 58 38.18 16.41 -2.00
C GLY A 58 37.44 15.56 -0.98
N GLU A 59 37.13 16.14 0.18
CA GLU A 59 36.07 15.62 1.06
C GLU A 59 34.76 15.56 0.28
N ILE A 60 34.26 14.36 0.00
CA ILE A 60 32.92 14.17 -0.56
C ILE A 60 31.92 14.27 0.60
N ARG A 61 31.40 15.47 0.82
CA ARG A 61 30.12 15.65 1.53
C ARG A 61 28.99 15.29 0.54
N PRO A 62 28.04 14.41 0.89
CA PRO A 62 26.85 14.23 0.06
C PRO A 62 26.07 15.55 0.06
N LYS A 63 26.09 16.27 -1.07
CA LYS A 63 25.24 17.42 -1.32
C LYS A 63 23.82 16.91 -1.54
N CYS A 64 22.95 17.17 -0.58
CA CYS A 64 21.50 17.09 -0.79
C CYS A 64 21.12 18.23 -1.75
N SER A 65 20.68 17.93 -2.97
CA SER A 65 20.35 18.91 -4.00
C SER A 65 19.05 19.69 -3.75
N TRP A 66 18.42 19.51 -2.58
CA TRP A 66 17.13 20.13 -2.25
C TRP A 66 17.17 21.09 -1.06
N THR A 67 18.31 21.22 -0.37
CA THR A 67 18.41 22.04 0.86
C THR A 67 19.27 23.30 0.72
N GLN A 68 19.90 23.57 -0.44
CA GLN A 68 20.78 24.74 -0.61
C GLN A 68 20.27 25.89 -1.47
N ASP A 69 19.12 25.77 -2.16
CA ASP A 69 18.63 26.81 -3.08
C ASP A 69 17.29 27.47 -2.67
N TYR A 70 16.92 27.43 -1.38
CA TYR A 70 15.71 28.12 -0.87
C TYR A 70 16.00 29.44 -0.15
N ALA A 71 17.12 30.08 -0.48
CA ALA A 71 17.39 31.46 -0.13
C ALA A 71 17.59 32.25 -1.41
N ASP A 72 16.58 33.07 -1.73
CA ASP A 72 16.59 34.11 -2.76
C ASP A 72 16.62 33.61 -4.22
N GLU A 73 15.43 33.30 -4.78
CA GLU A 73 14.93 33.74 -6.11
C GLU A 73 13.64 32.98 -6.48
N ASP A 74 12.71 33.68 -7.13
CA ASP A 74 11.36 33.26 -7.55
C ASP A 74 11.29 31.93 -8.33
N ASN A 75 11.21 30.81 -7.62
CA ASN A 75 10.86 29.52 -8.21
C ASN A 75 9.77 28.82 -7.38
N GLU A 76 8.59 29.42 -7.35
CA GLU A 76 7.37 28.75 -6.89
C GLU A 76 7.05 27.62 -7.87
N LYS A 77 7.35 26.36 -7.51
CA LYS A 77 6.47 25.26 -7.91
C LYS A 77 5.11 25.54 -7.25
N SER A 78 4.29 26.36 -7.90
CA SER A 78 2.94 26.63 -7.44
C SER A 78 2.17 25.32 -7.58
N PHE A 79 1.71 24.74 -6.46
CA PHE A 79 0.72 23.68 -6.55
C PHE A 79 -0.52 24.30 -7.20
N GLU A 80 -0.82 23.92 -8.45
CA GLU A 80 -1.83 24.63 -9.28
C GLU A 80 -3.20 24.73 -8.59
N TRP A 81 -3.57 23.72 -7.80
CA TRP A 81 -4.83 23.71 -7.02
C TRP A 81 -4.82 24.59 -5.77
N LEU A 82 -3.67 25.09 -5.32
CA LEU A 82 -3.57 26.06 -4.22
C LEU A 82 -3.82 27.50 -4.70
N ALA A 83 -3.67 27.78 -5.99
CA ALA A 83 -3.76 29.12 -6.56
C ALA A 83 -5.21 29.64 -6.73
N THR A 84 -6.21 28.77 -6.66
CA THR A 84 -7.63 29.04 -7.00
C THR A 84 -8.46 29.75 -5.93
N LEU A 85 -7.85 30.38 -4.92
CA LEU A 85 -8.59 31.02 -3.80
C LEU A 85 -8.29 32.51 -3.60
N LYS A 86 -7.94 33.24 -4.66
CA LYS A 86 -7.69 34.69 -4.61
C LYS A 86 -8.87 35.46 -5.23
N ASP A 87 -9.85 35.88 -4.43
CA ASP A 87 -10.53 37.17 -4.58
C ASP A 87 -11.45 37.49 -3.39
N VAL A 88 -11.24 38.66 -2.78
CA VAL A 88 -11.83 39.08 -1.51
C VAL A 88 -12.99 40.04 -1.77
N ASN A 89 -14.19 39.49 -1.92
CA ASN A 89 -15.49 40.14 -1.64
C ASN A 89 -16.71 39.19 -1.77
N GLU A 90 -16.55 37.97 -2.32
CA GLU A 90 -17.56 36.89 -2.34
C GLU A 90 -17.40 35.84 -1.20
N GLU A 91 -16.65 36.21 -0.16
CA GLU A 91 -15.99 35.29 0.77
C GLU A 91 -16.94 34.38 1.59
N THR A 92 -18.13 34.86 1.96
CA THR A 92 -19.03 34.09 2.84
C THR A 92 -19.77 32.98 2.10
N LEU A 93 -20.28 33.26 0.89
CA LEU A 93 -21.00 32.26 0.10
C LEU A 93 -20.05 31.19 -0.41
N HIS A 94 -18.85 31.58 -0.87
CA HIS A 94 -17.83 30.64 -1.32
C HIS A 94 -17.35 29.72 -0.17
N GLN A 95 -17.11 30.26 1.03
CA GLN A 95 -16.77 29.44 2.19
C GLN A 95 -17.89 28.45 2.57
N VAL A 96 -19.16 28.87 2.51
CA VAL A 96 -20.30 27.98 2.78
C VAL A 96 -20.37 26.86 1.74
N LEU A 97 -20.14 27.16 0.46
CA LEU A 97 -20.11 26.16 -0.61
C LEU A 97 -18.98 25.14 -0.39
N VAL A 98 -17.76 25.58 -0.09
CA VAL A 98 -16.62 24.69 0.20
C VAL A 98 -16.91 23.78 1.39
N ILE A 99 -17.46 24.32 2.49
CA ILE A 99 -17.81 23.52 3.67
C ILE A 99 -18.88 22.47 3.36
N ASN A 100 -19.87 22.81 2.54
CA ASN A 100 -20.90 21.86 2.12
C ASN A 100 -20.31 20.73 1.27
N GLU A 101 -19.35 21.05 0.40
CA GLU A 101 -18.70 20.08 -0.48
C GLU A 101 -17.73 19.15 0.28
N ILE A 102 -17.07 19.67 1.32
CA ILE A 102 -16.35 18.87 2.32
C ILE A 102 -17.31 17.93 3.05
N ARG A 103 -18.44 18.43 3.55
CA ARG A 103 -19.43 17.63 4.30
C ARG A 103 -19.99 16.50 3.45
N LYS A 104 -20.28 16.76 2.17
CA LYS A 104 -20.76 15.76 1.21
C LYS A 104 -19.77 14.60 1.07
N ARG A 105 -18.47 14.90 0.90
CA ARG A 105 -17.43 13.86 0.79
C ARG A 105 -17.17 13.12 2.10
N ILE A 106 -17.26 13.80 3.24
CA ILE A 106 -17.22 13.14 4.55
C ILE A 106 -18.35 12.11 4.66
N ASN A 107 -19.58 12.48 4.31
CA ASN A 107 -20.72 11.56 4.37
C ASN A 107 -20.54 10.38 3.40
N ALA A 108 -20.09 10.63 2.17
CA ALA A 108 -19.79 9.56 1.21
C ALA A 108 -18.70 8.61 1.75
N THR A 109 -17.65 9.15 2.35
CA THR A 109 -16.57 8.35 2.95
C THR A 109 -17.06 7.51 4.12
N LYS A 110 -17.90 8.08 5.01
CA LYS A 110 -18.51 7.33 6.11
C LYS A 110 -19.40 6.19 5.63
N LEU A 111 -20.13 6.40 4.54
CA LEU A 111 -20.95 5.35 3.93
C LEU A 111 -20.07 4.21 3.40
N MET A 112 -18.99 4.51 2.68
CA MET A 112 -18.04 3.50 2.19
C MET A 112 -17.42 2.69 3.35
N LEU A 113 -16.93 3.39 4.38
CA LEU A 113 -16.37 2.76 5.58
C LEU A 113 -17.40 1.88 6.33
N GLY A 114 -18.66 2.32 6.39
CA GLY A 114 -19.74 1.58 7.03
C GLY A 114 -20.23 0.37 6.24
N SER A 115 -19.88 0.27 4.95
CA SER A 115 -20.23 -0.86 4.07
C SER A 115 -19.09 -1.85 3.84
N SER A 116 -17.90 -1.62 4.41
CA SER A 116 -16.77 -2.54 4.27
C SER A 116 -17.07 -3.88 4.97
N GLU A 117 -16.89 -4.97 4.23
CA GLU A 117 -17.13 -6.34 4.70
C GLU A 117 -15.93 -7.23 4.37
N ASP A 118 -16.05 -8.06 3.34
CA ASP A 118 -15.01 -8.97 2.83
C ASP A 118 -14.10 -8.27 1.77
N GLY A 119 -14.33 -6.98 1.53
CA GLY A 119 -13.62 -6.14 0.56
C GLY A 119 -14.44 -5.75 -0.68
N GLU A 120 -14.17 -4.55 -1.19
CA GLU A 120 -14.67 -4.04 -2.47
C GLU A 120 -13.53 -4.07 -3.50
N ILE A 121 -13.67 -4.95 -4.50
CA ILE A 121 -12.64 -5.27 -5.47
C ILE A 121 -13.27 -5.53 -6.84
N THR A 122 -12.59 -5.09 -7.92
CA THR A 122 -13.09 -5.30 -9.29
C THR A 122 -13.02 -6.77 -9.72
N ILE A 123 -13.90 -7.13 -10.64
CA ILE A 123 -14.01 -8.48 -11.20
C ILE A 123 -12.82 -8.81 -12.10
N SER A 124 -12.34 -10.06 -12.02
CA SER A 124 -11.36 -10.63 -12.94
C SER A 124 -12.07 -11.50 -13.98
N ALA A 125 -11.88 -11.17 -15.26
CA ALA A 125 -12.48 -11.95 -16.33
C ALA A 125 -11.81 -13.34 -16.48
N TYR A 126 -10.50 -13.42 -16.22
CA TYR A 126 -9.74 -14.67 -16.13
C TYR A 126 -10.31 -15.61 -15.05
N ASP A 127 -10.46 -15.14 -13.81
CA ASP A 127 -10.99 -15.98 -12.73
C ASP A 127 -12.46 -16.35 -12.97
N THR A 128 -13.26 -15.41 -13.47
CA THR A 128 -14.66 -15.68 -13.84
C THR A 128 -14.77 -16.74 -14.93
N ALA A 129 -13.85 -16.76 -15.90
CA ALA A 129 -13.79 -17.80 -16.93
C ALA A 129 -13.46 -19.18 -16.35
N TRP A 130 -12.53 -19.27 -15.39
CA TRP A 130 -12.26 -20.54 -14.70
C TRP A 130 -13.46 -21.06 -13.90
N VAL A 131 -14.18 -20.18 -13.20
CA VAL A 131 -15.42 -20.55 -12.50
C VAL A 131 -16.50 -21.00 -13.50
N ALA A 132 -16.60 -20.33 -14.64
CA ALA A 132 -17.55 -20.68 -15.70
C ALA A 132 -17.28 -22.05 -16.36
N LEU A 133 -16.06 -22.60 -16.25
CA LEU A 133 -15.71 -23.93 -16.76
C LEU A 133 -16.18 -25.08 -15.85
N VAL A 134 -16.52 -24.78 -14.59
CA VAL A 134 -16.96 -25.80 -13.63
C VAL A 134 -18.26 -26.44 -14.12
N LYS A 135 -18.22 -27.75 -14.33
CA LYS A 135 -19.39 -28.56 -14.65
C LYS A 135 -20.23 -28.78 -13.40
N ASN A 136 -21.54 -28.86 -13.59
CA ASN A 136 -22.47 -29.17 -12.52
C ASN A 136 -22.08 -30.50 -11.85
N ILE A 137 -22.01 -30.51 -10.52
CA ILE A 137 -21.49 -31.66 -9.77
C ILE A 137 -22.40 -32.89 -9.87
N ASP A 138 -23.72 -32.65 -10.01
CA ASP A 138 -24.76 -33.67 -10.06
C ASP A 138 -24.92 -34.25 -11.48
N ASP A 139 -25.08 -33.40 -12.50
CA ASP A 139 -25.39 -33.86 -13.86
C ASP A 139 -24.17 -33.95 -14.80
N GLY A 140 -23.07 -33.28 -14.48
CA GLY A 140 -21.82 -33.26 -15.24
C GLY A 140 -21.87 -32.68 -16.66
N ASN A 141 -23.02 -32.17 -17.10
CA ASN A 141 -23.29 -31.77 -18.49
C ASN A 141 -23.74 -30.32 -18.63
N SER A 142 -24.14 -29.67 -17.55
CA SER A 142 -24.48 -28.24 -17.50
C SER A 142 -23.42 -27.44 -16.74
N PRO A 143 -23.30 -26.11 -16.95
CA PRO A 143 -22.42 -25.28 -16.14
C PRO A 143 -22.93 -25.20 -14.70
N GLN A 144 -22.05 -25.38 -13.71
CA GLN A 144 -22.39 -25.17 -12.29
C GLN A 144 -22.81 -23.71 -12.05
N PHE A 145 -22.15 -22.77 -12.74
CA PHE A 145 -22.35 -21.34 -12.58
C PHE A 145 -22.72 -20.66 -13.91
N PRO A 146 -23.95 -20.85 -14.44
CA PRO A 146 -24.35 -20.26 -15.72
C PRO A 146 -24.29 -18.73 -15.73
N ILE A 147 -24.49 -18.09 -14.57
CA ILE A 147 -24.42 -16.64 -14.42
C ILE A 147 -23.01 -16.08 -14.70
N CYS A 148 -21.94 -16.87 -14.49
CA CYS A 148 -20.58 -16.48 -14.85
C CYS A 148 -20.41 -16.36 -16.37
N LEU A 149 -20.99 -17.27 -17.15
CA LEU A 149 -21.00 -17.20 -18.62
C LEU A 149 -21.77 -15.97 -19.11
N GLN A 150 -22.89 -15.65 -18.45
CA GLN A 150 -23.66 -14.45 -18.75
C GLN A 150 -22.85 -13.17 -18.44
N TRP A 151 -22.11 -13.14 -17.32
CA TRP A 151 -21.22 -12.04 -16.99
C TRP A 151 -20.14 -11.87 -18.07
N ILE A 152 -19.46 -12.95 -18.48
CA ILE A 152 -18.44 -12.92 -19.53
C ILE A 152 -19.02 -12.36 -20.83
N ALA A 153 -20.19 -12.85 -21.25
CA ALA A 153 -20.85 -12.37 -22.45
C ALA A 153 -21.17 -10.87 -22.39
N ASN A 154 -21.60 -10.37 -21.24
CA ASN A 154 -22.02 -8.98 -21.08
C ASN A 154 -20.85 -7.98 -20.93
N ASN A 155 -19.64 -8.44 -20.60
CA ASN A 155 -18.51 -7.59 -20.24
C ASN A 155 -17.34 -7.64 -21.24
N GLN A 156 -17.58 -8.07 -22.49
CA GLN A 156 -16.58 -7.94 -23.56
C GLN A 156 -16.37 -6.46 -23.91
N LEU A 157 -15.12 -6.01 -23.96
CA LEU A 157 -14.75 -4.64 -24.33
C LEU A 157 -15.01 -4.37 -25.82
N PRO A 158 -15.11 -3.09 -26.24
CA PRO A 158 -15.42 -2.73 -27.63
C PRO A 158 -14.43 -3.27 -28.67
N ASP A 159 -13.16 -3.45 -28.30
CA ASP A 159 -12.10 -4.01 -29.14
C ASP A 159 -12.14 -5.55 -29.25
N GLY A 160 -13.06 -6.20 -28.54
CA GLY A 160 -13.20 -7.66 -28.50
C GLY A 160 -12.46 -8.34 -27.35
N SER A 161 -11.65 -7.61 -26.57
CA SER A 161 -10.92 -8.14 -25.42
C SER A 161 -11.75 -8.19 -24.14
N TRP A 162 -11.18 -8.77 -23.09
CA TRP A 162 -11.58 -8.63 -21.69
C TRP A 162 -10.37 -8.18 -20.87
N GLY A 163 -10.59 -7.49 -19.75
CA GLY A 163 -9.54 -6.99 -18.85
C GLY A 163 -9.91 -5.64 -18.23
N ASP A 164 -8.94 -4.92 -17.67
CA ASP A 164 -9.17 -3.55 -17.15
C ASP A 164 -9.58 -2.61 -18.30
N ASN A 165 -10.62 -1.80 -18.09
CA ASN A 165 -11.23 -0.98 -19.13
C ASN A 165 -10.57 0.40 -19.29
N GLU A 166 -9.74 0.84 -18.33
CA GLU A 166 -9.08 2.14 -18.35
C GLU A 166 -7.60 2.03 -18.73
N ILE A 167 -6.92 0.98 -18.26
CA ILE A 167 -5.52 0.70 -18.60
C ILE A 167 -5.44 -0.45 -19.58
N PHE A 168 -4.66 -0.24 -20.64
CA PHE A 168 -4.25 -1.31 -21.53
C PHE A 168 -2.88 -1.83 -21.08
N GLU A 169 -2.83 -3.11 -20.72
CA GLU A 169 -1.60 -3.86 -20.50
C GLU A 169 -1.75 -5.20 -21.23
N ALA A 170 -0.79 -5.55 -22.08
CA ALA A 170 -0.96 -6.64 -23.01
C ALA A 170 -1.06 -8.00 -22.30
N HIS A 171 -0.32 -8.24 -21.21
CA HIS A 171 -0.44 -9.49 -20.46
C HIS A 171 -1.85 -9.66 -19.89
N ASP A 172 -2.42 -8.62 -19.27
CA ASP A 172 -3.78 -8.61 -18.74
C ASP A 172 -4.81 -8.88 -19.84
N ARG A 173 -4.78 -8.10 -20.93
CA ARG A 173 -5.78 -8.23 -22.00
C ARG A 173 -5.72 -9.59 -22.67
N ILE A 174 -4.54 -10.10 -22.94
CA ILE A 174 -4.36 -11.40 -23.63
C ILE A 174 -4.78 -12.56 -22.72
N LEU A 175 -4.39 -12.54 -21.44
CA LEU A 175 -4.75 -13.57 -20.47
C LEU A 175 -6.27 -13.66 -20.28
N ASN A 176 -6.91 -12.52 -19.95
CA ASN A 176 -8.35 -12.44 -19.75
C ASN A 176 -9.12 -12.86 -21.01
N THR A 177 -8.73 -12.35 -22.17
CA THR A 177 -9.44 -12.64 -23.43
C THR A 177 -9.40 -14.11 -23.79
N LEU A 178 -8.22 -14.75 -23.69
CA LEU A 178 -8.09 -16.17 -24.02
C LEU A 178 -8.94 -17.04 -23.07
N ALA A 179 -8.92 -16.74 -21.77
CA ALA A 179 -9.72 -17.45 -20.77
C ALA A 179 -11.22 -17.35 -21.07
N CYS A 180 -11.73 -16.14 -21.35
CA CYS A 180 -13.14 -15.92 -21.68
C CYS A 180 -13.57 -16.63 -22.97
N VAL A 181 -12.72 -16.61 -24.00
CA VAL A 181 -12.97 -17.35 -25.25
C VAL A 181 -13.07 -18.85 -24.98
N ILE A 182 -12.15 -19.41 -24.19
CA ILE A 182 -12.15 -20.83 -23.80
C ILE A 182 -13.44 -21.18 -23.07
N ALA A 183 -13.85 -20.38 -22.09
CA ALA A 183 -15.07 -20.61 -21.33
C ALA A 183 -16.32 -20.63 -22.23
N LEU A 184 -16.50 -19.59 -23.06
CA LEU A 184 -17.64 -19.51 -23.98
C LEU A 184 -17.64 -20.64 -25.03
N THR A 185 -16.46 -21.01 -25.54
CA THR A 185 -16.31 -22.09 -26.52
C THR A 185 -16.62 -23.45 -25.92
N SER A 186 -16.19 -23.71 -24.68
CA SER A 186 -16.44 -24.97 -23.97
C SER A 186 -17.92 -25.29 -23.82
N TRP A 187 -18.77 -24.26 -23.78
CA TRP A 187 -20.23 -24.38 -23.66
C TRP A 187 -20.98 -24.09 -24.97
N ASN A 188 -20.26 -23.87 -26.08
CA ASN A 188 -20.84 -23.51 -27.38
C ASN A 188 -21.78 -22.28 -27.31
N LEU A 189 -21.38 -21.26 -26.54
CA LEU A 189 -22.15 -20.03 -26.33
C LEU A 189 -21.51 -18.83 -27.01
N HIS A 190 -22.34 -17.89 -27.46
CA HIS A 190 -21.94 -16.59 -28.02
C HIS A 190 -20.78 -16.64 -29.04
N PRO A 191 -20.90 -17.43 -30.14
CA PRO A 191 -19.80 -17.63 -31.10
C PRO A 191 -19.24 -16.33 -31.70
N HIS A 192 -20.08 -15.29 -31.87
CA HIS A 192 -19.64 -13.98 -32.35
C HIS A 192 -18.67 -13.28 -31.38
N LYS A 193 -18.84 -13.48 -30.06
CA LYS A 193 -17.94 -12.92 -29.04
C LYS A 193 -16.63 -13.67 -29.03
N CYS A 194 -16.68 -15.00 -29.15
CA CYS A 194 -15.49 -15.85 -29.31
C CYS A 194 -14.66 -15.41 -30.52
N GLN A 195 -15.29 -15.18 -31.67
CA GLN A 195 -14.61 -14.73 -32.88
C GLN A 195 -13.93 -13.37 -32.69
N LYS A 196 -14.59 -12.41 -32.05
CA LYS A 196 -14.00 -11.10 -31.74
C LYS A 196 -12.82 -11.22 -30.77
N GLY A 197 -12.95 -12.02 -29.72
CA GLY A 197 -11.88 -12.27 -28.76
C GLY A 197 -10.67 -12.95 -29.39
N LEU A 198 -10.89 -13.95 -30.24
CA LEU A 198 -9.81 -14.60 -30.99
C LEU A 198 -9.13 -13.67 -31.98
N LYS A 199 -9.90 -12.81 -32.66
CA LYS A 199 -9.33 -11.78 -33.52
C LYS A 199 -8.41 -10.86 -32.71
N PHE A 200 -8.89 -10.32 -31.59
CA PHE A 200 -8.09 -9.50 -30.69
C PHE A 200 -6.82 -10.22 -30.23
N PHE A 201 -6.95 -11.46 -29.75
CA PHE A 201 -5.85 -12.28 -29.28
C PHE A 201 -4.75 -12.42 -30.34
N LYS A 202 -5.11 -12.82 -31.56
CA LYS A 202 -4.15 -12.99 -32.67
C LYS A 202 -3.50 -11.68 -33.08
N GLU A 203 -4.28 -10.60 -33.18
CA GLU A 203 -3.78 -9.29 -33.61
C GLU A 203 -2.89 -8.61 -32.56
N ASN A 204 -3.02 -8.93 -31.28
CA ASN A 204 -2.31 -8.23 -30.20
C ASN A 204 -1.22 -9.06 -29.53
N LEU A 205 -1.09 -10.35 -29.84
CA LEU A 205 -0.13 -11.26 -29.21
C LEU A 205 1.31 -10.73 -29.26
N TYR A 206 1.68 -10.05 -30.35
CA TYR A 206 3.02 -9.50 -30.52
C TYR A 206 3.39 -8.46 -29.46
N LYS A 207 2.41 -7.76 -28.88
CA LYS A 207 2.63 -6.69 -27.91
C LYS A 207 3.23 -7.18 -26.59
N LEU A 208 3.12 -8.47 -26.27
CA LEU A 208 3.73 -9.06 -25.07
C LEU A 208 5.26 -8.89 -25.04
N GLN A 209 5.91 -8.72 -26.20
CA GLN A 209 7.36 -8.53 -26.27
C GLN A 209 7.82 -7.16 -25.76
N ASP A 210 6.93 -6.16 -25.82
CA ASP A 210 7.23 -4.75 -25.55
C ASP A 210 6.82 -4.35 -24.12
N GLU A 211 6.13 -5.24 -23.40
CA GLU A 211 5.64 -4.98 -22.05
C GLU A 211 6.73 -5.06 -20.99
N ASN A 212 6.53 -4.27 -19.92
CA ASN A 212 7.45 -4.27 -18.79
C ASN A 212 7.30 -5.56 -17.99
N ALA A 213 8.38 -6.35 -17.90
CA ALA A 213 8.41 -7.59 -17.14
C ALA A 213 8.08 -7.43 -15.65
N GLU A 214 8.31 -6.24 -15.06
CA GLU A 214 7.92 -5.96 -13.66
C GLU A 214 6.40 -5.94 -13.48
N HIS A 215 5.65 -5.46 -14.47
CA HIS A 215 4.17 -5.40 -14.42
C HIS A 215 3.50 -6.70 -14.84
N MET A 216 4.27 -7.73 -15.20
CA MET A 216 3.72 -9.02 -15.59
C MET A 216 2.85 -9.60 -14.47
N PRO A 217 1.57 -9.95 -14.76
CA PRO A 217 0.65 -10.49 -13.77
C PRO A 217 1.18 -11.73 -13.05
N ILE A 218 0.69 -11.95 -11.84
CA ILE A 218 1.14 -13.04 -10.97
C ILE A 218 0.87 -14.39 -11.65
N GLY A 219 1.94 -15.15 -11.84
CA GLY A 219 1.83 -16.51 -12.37
C GLY A 219 1.53 -16.56 -13.86
N PHE A 220 1.59 -15.44 -14.60
CA PHE A 220 1.34 -15.38 -16.03
C PHE A 220 2.15 -16.45 -16.80
N GLU A 221 3.42 -16.66 -16.45
CA GLU A 221 4.31 -17.60 -17.14
C GLU A 221 3.89 -19.07 -16.95
N VAL A 222 2.93 -19.35 -16.08
CA VAL A 222 2.41 -20.69 -15.80
C VAL A 222 0.94 -20.78 -16.20
N ALA A 223 0.14 -19.77 -15.85
CA ALA A 223 -1.28 -19.68 -16.19
C ALA A 223 -1.52 -19.55 -17.70
N PHE A 224 -0.83 -18.63 -18.38
CA PHE A 224 -1.08 -18.37 -19.79
C PHE A 224 -0.77 -19.58 -20.69
N PRO A 225 0.40 -20.25 -20.58
CA PRO A 225 0.62 -21.51 -21.27
C PRO A 225 -0.42 -22.60 -21.02
N SER A 226 -0.93 -22.69 -19.79
CA SER A 226 -1.94 -23.70 -19.45
C SER A 226 -3.27 -23.42 -20.13
N LEU A 227 -3.62 -22.13 -20.32
CA LEU A 227 -4.74 -21.75 -21.18
C LEU A 227 -4.47 -22.08 -22.65
N LEU A 228 -3.24 -21.95 -23.16
CA LEU A 228 -2.92 -22.36 -24.52
C LEU A 228 -3.14 -23.86 -24.70
N ASP A 229 -2.70 -24.68 -23.74
CA ASP A 229 -2.93 -26.12 -23.74
C ASP A 229 -4.45 -26.45 -23.74
N LEU A 230 -5.24 -25.74 -22.92
CA LEU A 230 -6.70 -25.88 -22.89
C LEU A 230 -7.36 -25.42 -24.20
N ALA A 231 -6.92 -24.31 -24.78
CA ALA A 231 -7.39 -23.82 -26.09
C ALA A 231 -7.17 -24.85 -27.20
N ARG A 232 -5.98 -25.46 -27.25
CA ARG A 232 -5.66 -26.53 -28.20
C ARG A 232 -6.59 -27.73 -28.03
N SER A 233 -6.89 -28.12 -26.79
CA SER A 233 -7.82 -29.23 -26.52
C SER A 233 -9.24 -28.99 -27.03
N LEU A 234 -9.63 -27.72 -27.23
CA LEU A 234 -10.92 -27.30 -27.78
C LEU A 234 -10.86 -26.98 -29.28
N ASN A 235 -9.76 -27.29 -29.96
CA ASN A 235 -9.52 -26.94 -31.37
C ASN A 235 -9.59 -25.43 -31.65
N ILE A 236 -9.26 -24.60 -30.65
CA ILE A 236 -9.10 -23.16 -30.85
C ILE A 236 -7.71 -22.93 -31.45
N GLU A 237 -7.66 -22.22 -32.58
CA GLU A 237 -6.42 -21.94 -33.29
C GLU A 237 -5.53 -20.96 -32.52
N VAL A 238 -4.37 -21.43 -32.09
CA VAL A 238 -3.32 -20.66 -31.42
C VAL A 238 -2.15 -20.43 -32.38
N PRO A 239 -1.53 -19.23 -32.43
CA PRO A 239 -0.36 -18.95 -33.27
C PRO A 239 0.93 -19.66 -32.79
N ASP A 240 1.01 -20.99 -32.88
CA ASP A 240 2.11 -21.80 -32.33
C ASP A 240 3.50 -21.47 -32.91
N ASP A 241 3.55 -20.95 -34.15
CA ASP A 241 4.79 -20.47 -34.79
C ASP A 241 5.27 -19.12 -34.23
N SER A 242 4.52 -18.48 -33.33
CA SER A 242 4.90 -17.21 -32.69
C SER A 242 6.13 -17.39 -31.79
N PRO A 243 7.24 -16.68 -32.06
CA PRO A 243 8.44 -16.74 -31.21
C PRO A 243 8.17 -16.34 -29.75
N ILE A 244 7.19 -15.46 -29.53
CA ILE A 244 6.79 -15.00 -28.20
C ILE A 244 6.18 -16.16 -27.40
N LEU A 245 5.32 -16.97 -28.01
CA LEU A 245 4.74 -18.13 -27.32
C LEU A 245 5.82 -19.17 -26.98
N GLN A 246 6.76 -19.41 -27.88
CA GLN A 246 7.89 -20.31 -27.61
C GLN A 246 8.73 -19.83 -26.43
N ASN A 247 8.98 -18.52 -26.33
CA ASN A 247 9.69 -17.94 -25.20
C ASN A 247 8.91 -18.14 -23.88
N ILE A 248 7.61 -17.84 -23.86
CA ILE A 248 6.78 -18.02 -22.65
C ILE A 248 6.72 -19.50 -22.24
N LEU A 249 6.62 -20.44 -23.18
CA LEU A 249 6.67 -21.87 -22.89
C LEU A 249 8.02 -22.29 -22.28
N ALA A 250 9.13 -21.73 -22.77
CA ALA A 250 10.44 -21.96 -22.16
C ALA A 250 10.53 -21.38 -20.73
N MET A 251 9.96 -20.18 -20.50
CA MET A 251 9.86 -19.58 -19.17
C MET A 251 9.05 -20.46 -18.20
N ARG A 252 7.92 -21.02 -18.66
CA ARG A 252 7.14 -21.99 -17.90
C ARG A 252 7.99 -23.16 -17.44
N ASP A 253 8.70 -23.79 -18.38
CA ASP A 253 9.47 -25.00 -18.08
C ASP A 253 10.60 -24.73 -17.08
N ILE A 254 11.24 -23.56 -17.16
CA ILE A 254 12.21 -23.10 -16.17
C ILE A 254 11.54 -22.89 -14.81
N LYS A 255 10.37 -22.24 -14.78
CA LYS A 255 9.65 -21.93 -13.54
C LYS A 255 9.14 -23.19 -12.85
N LEU A 256 8.53 -24.13 -13.59
CA LEU A 256 8.06 -25.41 -13.09
C LEU A 256 9.19 -26.28 -12.51
N LYS A 257 10.40 -26.24 -13.10
CA LYS A 257 11.59 -26.94 -12.56
C LYS A 257 12.07 -26.36 -11.22
N LYS A 258 11.83 -25.07 -10.97
CA LYS A 258 12.18 -24.40 -9.71
C LYS A 258 11.14 -24.62 -8.61
N ILE A 259 9.94 -25.08 -8.95
CA ILE A 259 8.89 -25.33 -7.96
C ILE A 259 9.29 -26.55 -7.10
N PRO A 260 9.44 -26.39 -5.79
CA PRO A 260 9.74 -27.50 -4.90
C PRO A 260 8.48 -28.35 -4.73
N ARG A 261 8.30 -29.36 -5.60
CA ARG A 261 7.11 -30.24 -5.63
C ARG A 261 6.83 -30.92 -4.29
N GLU A 262 7.86 -31.27 -3.54
CA GLU A 262 7.70 -31.83 -2.20
C GLU A 262 7.13 -30.83 -1.19
N VAL A 263 7.45 -29.54 -1.34
CA VAL A 263 6.98 -28.47 -0.44
C VAL A 263 5.55 -28.05 -0.80
N LEU A 264 5.24 -27.98 -2.11
CA LEU A 264 3.93 -27.62 -2.66
C LEU A 264 2.76 -28.38 -2.00
N HIS A 265 2.97 -29.67 -1.71
CA HIS A 265 1.94 -30.56 -1.18
C HIS A 265 2.00 -30.74 0.35
N LYS A 266 3.00 -30.17 1.03
CA LYS A 266 3.23 -30.39 2.48
C LYS A 266 2.92 -29.17 3.33
N VAL A 267 3.14 -27.97 2.81
CA VAL A 267 2.97 -26.73 3.57
C VAL A 267 2.27 -25.66 2.73
N PRO A 268 1.45 -24.79 3.35
CA PRO A 268 0.84 -23.67 2.65
C PRO A 268 1.92 -22.73 2.09
N THR A 269 1.81 -22.42 0.79
CA THR A 269 2.70 -21.46 0.11
C THR A 269 1.89 -20.66 -0.91
N THR A 270 2.47 -19.59 -1.45
CA THR A 270 1.83 -18.78 -2.51
C THR A 270 1.49 -19.57 -3.77
N LEU A 271 2.09 -20.75 -3.97
CA LEU A 271 1.79 -21.64 -5.10
C LEU A 271 0.34 -22.14 -5.10
N LEU A 272 -0.30 -22.23 -3.92
CA LEU A 272 -1.72 -22.57 -3.80
C LEU A 272 -2.63 -21.55 -4.49
N HIS A 273 -2.15 -20.32 -4.69
CA HIS A 273 -2.89 -19.29 -5.40
C HIS A 273 -2.95 -19.55 -6.91
N SER A 274 -2.16 -20.47 -7.50
CA SER A 274 -2.06 -20.65 -8.96
C SER A 274 -2.06 -22.12 -9.40
N LEU A 275 -2.87 -22.97 -8.76
CA LEU A 275 -2.89 -24.41 -9.04
C LEU A 275 -3.38 -24.73 -10.45
N GLU A 276 -4.22 -23.87 -11.04
CA GLU A 276 -4.82 -24.06 -12.36
C GLU A 276 -3.80 -24.11 -13.51
N GLY A 277 -2.59 -23.60 -13.28
CA GLY A 277 -1.49 -23.67 -14.23
C GLY A 277 -0.47 -24.78 -13.98
N MET A 278 -0.68 -25.62 -12.95
CA MET A 278 0.31 -26.61 -12.53
C MET A 278 -0.09 -28.03 -12.93
N PRO A 279 0.77 -28.77 -13.67
CA PRO A 279 0.50 -30.18 -13.99
C PRO A 279 0.87 -31.09 -12.82
N ASN A 280 0.31 -32.32 -12.81
CA ASN A 280 0.66 -33.42 -11.91
C ASN A 280 0.57 -33.06 -10.41
N LEU A 281 -0.62 -32.66 -9.96
CA LEU A 281 -0.90 -32.33 -8.57
C LEU A 281 -1.44 -33.54 -7.79
N ASP A 282 -1.02 -33.67 -6.54
CA ASP A 282 -1.56 -34.63 -5.57
C ASP A 282 -2.68 -33.95 -4.76
N TRP A 283 -3.92 -34.16 -5.19
CA TRP A 283 -5.10 -33.53 -4.60
C TRP A 283 -5.39 -33.99 -3.17
N ASP A 284 -5.07 -35.24 -2.82
CA ASP A 284 -5.28 -35.74 -1.46
C ASP A 284 -4.42 -34.99 -0.44
N GLN A 285 -3.23 -34.55 -0.86
CA GLN A 285 -2.38 -33.71 -0.02
C GLN A 285 -2.78 -32.24 -0.09
N LEU A 286 -3.11 -31.71 -1.28
CA LEU A 286 -3.50 -30.31 -1.42
C LEU A 286 -4.76 -29.96 -0.64
N LEU A 287 -5.76 -30.84 -0.58
CA LEU A 287 -6.99 -30.60 0.19
C LEU A 287 -6.72 -30.39 1.69
N LYS A 288 -5.62 -30.92 2.23
CA LYS A 288 -5.20 -30.67 3.62
C LYS A 288 -4.65 -29.27 3.84
N LEU A 289 -4.31 -28.56 2.76
CA LEU A 289 -3.78 -27.19 2.76
C LEU A 289 -4.86 -26.16 2.38
N GLN A 290 -6.11 -26.60 2.18
CA GLN A 290 -7.25 -25.73 1.88
C GLN A 290 -7.45 -24.71 3.02
N CYS A 291 -7.77 -23.46 2.65
CA CYS A 291 -8.09 -22.42 3.61
C CYS A 291 -9.41 -22.73 4.34
N GLN A 292 -9.58 -22.15 5.53
CA GLN A 292 -10.76 -22.39 6.37
C GLN A 292 -12.08 -21.98 5.69
N ASP A 293 -12.02 -21.07 4.72
CA ASP A 293 -13.18 -20.62 3.94
C ASP A 293 -13.50 -21.50 2.73
N GLY A 294 -12.73 -22.58 2.51
CA GLY A 294 -12.85 -23.50 1.38
C GLY A 294 -12.01 -23.14 0.16
N SER A 295 -11.29 -22.02 0.18
CA SER A 295 -10.46 -21.59 -0.94
C SER A 295 -9.09 -22.25 -0.98
N PHE A 296 -8.45 -22.19 -2.15
CA PHE A 296 -7.01 -22.38 -2.28
C PHE A 296 -6.32 -21.01 -2.33
N LEU A 297 -5.81 -20.58 -1.17
CA LEU A 297 -5.17 -19.29 -0.93
C LEU A 297 -5.95 -18.13 -1.55
N PHE A 298 -7.25 -18.10 -1.28
CA PHE A 298 -8.16 -17.01 -1.63
C PHE A 298 -8.28 -16.73 -3.14
N SER A 299 -7.86 -17.65 -4.02
CA SER A 299 -8.03 -17.51 -5.47
C SER A 299 -9.27 -18.25 -5.98
N PRO A 300 -10.21 -17.55 -6.65
CA PRO A 300 -11.34 -18.22 -7.29
C PRO A 300 -10.96 -19.17 -8.43
N SER A 301 -10.03 -18.81 -9.33
CA SER A 301 -9.59 -19.73 -10.39
C SER A 301 -8.87 -20.97 -9.87
N SER A 302 -7.99 -20.83 -8.87
CA SER A 302 -7.32 -21.98 -8.25
C SER A 302 -8.32 -22.90 -7.58
N THR A 303 -9.31 -22.32 -6.89
CA THR A 303 -10.39 -23.07 -6.22
C THR A 303 -11.35 -23.72 -7.21
N ALA A 304 -11.68 -23.05 -8.32
CA ALA A 304 -12.48 -23.61 -9.42
C ALA A 304 -11.77 -24.80 -10.06
N PHE A 305 -10.46 -24.69 -10.27
CA PHE A 305 -9.66 -25.81 -10.76
C PHE A 305 -9.66 -26.98 -9.79
N ALA A 306 -9.45 -26.73 -8.49
CA ALA A 306 -9.55 -27.77 -7.47
C ALA A 306 -10.92 -28.45 -7.47
N LEU A 307 -12.01 -27.68 -7.52
CA LEU A 307 -13.37 -28.21 -7.57
C LEU A 307 -13.58 -29.13 -8.77
N MET A 308 -13.07 -28.77 -9.96
CA MET A 308 -13.15 -29.60 -11.15
C MET A 308 -12.42 -30.95 -11.01
N GLN A 309 -11.36 -30.99 -10.20
CA GLN A 309 -10.57 -32.21 -9.99
C GLN A 309 -11.09 -33.08 -8.84
N THR A 310 -11.66 -32.48 -7.80
CA THR A 310 -11.96 -33.17 -6.53
C THR A 310 -13.43 -33.27 -6.19
N LYS A 311 -14.28 -32.40 -6.77
CA LYS A 311 -15.68 -32.19 -6.36
C LYS A 311 -15.83 -31.81 -4.88
N ASP A 312 -14.81 -31.17 -4.29
CA ASP A 312 -14.82 -30.78 -2.88
C ASP A 312 -15.95 -29.78 -2.56
N GLU A 313 -16.75 -30.09 -1.54
CA GLU A 313 -17.90 -29.27 -1.16
C GLU A 313 -17.53 -27.90 -0.59
N ASN A 314 -16.37 -27.77 0.07
CA ASN A 314 -15.96 -26.50 0.65
C ASN A 314 -15.51 -25.53 -0.45
N ALA A 315 -14.80 -26.04 -1.47
CA ALA A 315 -14.46 -25.30 -2.67
C ALA A 315 -15.73 -24.83 -3.41
N LEU A 316 -16.76 -25.69 -3.51
CA LEU A 316 -18.06 -25.28 -4.07
C LEU A 316 -18.69 -24.14 -3.25
N LYS A 317 -18.80 -24.29 -1.92
CA LYS A 317 -19.40 -23.28 -1.03
C LYS A 317 -18.69 -21.92 -1.12
N TYR A 318 -17.35 -21.94 -1.21
CA TYR A 318 -16.55 -20.73 -1.42
C TYR A 318 -16.94 -20.02 -2.73
N LEU A 319 -16.98 -20.75 -3.85
CA LEU A 319 -17.30 -20.19 -5.16
C LEU A 319 -18.75 -19.70 -5.23
N GLU A 320 -19.71 -20.46 -4.69
CA GLU A 320 -21.12 -20.04 -4.61
C GLU A 320 -21.28 -18.72 -3.88
N LYS A 321 -20.60 -18.56 -2.73
CA LYS A 321 -20.62 -17.32 -1.95
C LYS A 321 -20.13 -16.13 -2.80
N ILE A 322 -19.03 -16.30 -3.51
CA ILE A 322 -18.40 -15.21 -4.27
C ILE A 322 -19.21 -14.87 -5.52
N VAL A 323 -19.62 -15.87 -6.29
CA VAL A 323 -20.48 -15.69 -7.48
C VAL A 323 -21.76 -14.95 -7.11
N ASN A 324 -22.36 -15.27 -5.97
CA ASN A 324 -23.55 -14.58 -5.46
C ASN A 324 -23.24 -13.13 -5.03
N ARG A 325 -22.11 -12.89 -4.37
CA ARG A 325 -21.72 -11.53 -3.94
C ARG A 325 -21.48 -10.60 -5.13
N PHE A 326 -20.89 -11.12 -6.20
CA PHE A 326 -20.44 -10.34 -7.35
C PHE A 326 -21.30 -10.54 -8.61
N ASN A 327 -22.53 -11.04 -8.42
CA ASN A 327 -23.56 -11.18 -9.45
C ASN A 327 -23.06 -11.86 -10.73
N GLY A 328 -22.33 -12.97 -10.58
CA GLY A 328 -21.77 -13.76 -11.67
C GLY A 328 -20.29 -13.52 -11.93
N GLY A 329 -19.78 -12.31 -11.74
CA GLY A 329 -18.34 -12.07 -11.76
C GLY A 329 -17.66 -12.68 -10.53
N VAL A 330 -16.36 -12.89 -10.57
CA VAL A 330 -15.52 -13.09 -9.38
C VAL A 330 -14.20 -12.30 -9.50
N PRO A 331 -13.64 -11.73 -8.42
CA PRO A 331 -12.32 -11.09 -8.44
C PRO A 331 -11.20 -12.12 -8.57
N ASN A 332 -9.94 -11.66 -8.70
CA ASN A 332 -8.79 -12.58 -8.76
C ASN A 332 -8.35 -13.09 -7.37
N VAL A 333 -8.75 -12.39 -6.32
CA VAL A 333 -8.47 -12.72 -4.92
C VAL A 333 -9.66 -12.31 -4.04
N PHE A 334 -10.09 -13.18 -3.13
CA PHE A 334 -11.17 -12.89 -2.19
C PHE A 334 -11.19 -13.83 -0.97
N PRO A 335 -11.43 -13.33 0.26
CA PRO A 335 -11.65 -11.92 0.62
C PRO A 335 -10.36 -11.08 0.55
N VAL A 336 -10.50 -9.77 0.72
CA VAL A 336 -9.40 -8.78 0.86
C VAL A 336 -9.68 -7.84 2.03
N ASP A 337 -10.30 -8.38 3.07
CA ASP A 337 -10.80 -7.64 4.23
C ASP A 337 -9.70 -6.94 5.01
N LEU A 338 -8.63 -7.65 5.39
CA LEU A 338 -7.56 -7.03 6.18
C LEU A 338 -6.81 -5.97 5.36
N PHE A 339 -6.52 -6.26 4.10
CA PHE A 339 -5.89 -5.32 3.18
C PHE A 339 -6.69 -4.02 3.05
N GLU A 340 -8.01 -4.12 2.79
CA GLU A 340 -8.88 -2.94 2.64
C GLU A 340 -8.92 -2.12 3.94
N HIS A 341 -9.16 -2.76 5.09
CA HIS A 341 -9.23 -2.06 6.38
C HIS A 341 -7.91 -1.33 6.71
N ILE A 342 -6.75 -1.92 6.40
CA ILE A 342 -5.44 -1.32 6.69
C ILE A 342 -5.17 -0.16 5.72
N TRP A 343 -5.39 -0.35 4.43
CA TRP A 343 -5.13 0.68 3.42
C TRP A 343 -6.05 1.87 3.50
N VAL A 344 -7.34 1.67 3.74
CA VAL A 344 -8.25 2.81 3.87
C VAL A 344 -7.80 3.75 4.99
N VAL A 345 -7.40 3.20 6.15
CA VAL A 345 -6.89 4.03 7.25
C VAL A 345 -5.60 4.74 6.85
N ASP A 346 -4.63 4.05 6.23
CA ASP A 346 -3.39 4.68 5.78
C ASP A 346 -3.62 5.80 4.78
N ARG A 347 -4.53 5.62 3.81
CA ARG A 347 -4.87 6.66 2.82
C ARG A 347 -5.50 7.87 3.49
N LEU A 348 -6.49 7.67 4.36
CA LEU A 348 -7.16 8.77 5.07
C LEU A 348 -6.21 9.54 5.99
N ASP A 349 -5.24 8.86 6.62
CA ASP A 349 -4.23 9.49 7.47
C ASP A 349 -3.24 10.33 6.66
N ARG A 350 -2.70 9.80 5.57
CA ARG A 350 -1.71 10.49 4.73
C ARG A 350 -2.33 11.66 3.96
N LEU A 351 -3.57 11.51 3.48
CA LEU A 351 -4.38 12.61 2.92
C LEU A 351 -4.79 13.63 4.00
N GLY A 352 -4.58 13.31 5.27
CA GLY A 352 -4.71 14.24 6.38
C GLY A 352 -6.14 14.53 6.82
N VAL A 353 -7.07 13.66 6.44
CA VAL A 353 -8.52 13.82 6.67
C VAL A 353 -9.07 12.82 7.69
N SER A 354 -8.23 11.92 8.22
CA SER A 354 -8.60 10.90 9.21
C SER A 354 -9.32 11.42 10.46
N ARG A 355 -9.11 12.69 10.83
CA ARG A 355 -9.81 13.33 11.97
C ARG A 355 -11.33 13.38 11.83
N TYR A 356 -11.87 13.24 10.62
CA TYR A 356 -13.32 13.19 10.37
C TYR A 356 -13.94 11.80 10.60
N PHE A 357 -13.08 10.78 10.73
CA PHE A 357 -13.47 9.36 10.66
C PHE A 357 -12.99 8.55 11.87
N GLN A 358 -12.82 9.20 13.03
CA GLN A 358 -12.20 8.55 14.20
C GLN A 358 -12.96 7.32 14.70
N SER A 359 -14.30 7.32 14.60
CA SER A 359 -15.10 6.15 15.00
C SER A 359 -14.89 5.00 14.03
N GLU A 360 -15.00 5.30 12.74
CA GLU A 360 -14.89 4.32 11.65
C GLU A 360 -13.48 3.72 11.60
N ILE A 361 -12.43 4.55 11.76
CA ILE A 361 -11.04 4.10 11.86
C ILE A 361 -10.84 3.18 13.07
N LYS A 362 -11.44 3.50 14.22
CA LYS A 362 -11.36 2.65 15.40
C LYS A 362 -11.99 1.28 15.14
N ASP A 363 -13.11 1.22 14.42
CA ASP A 363 -13.74 -0.05 14.04
C ASP A 363 -12.83 -0.86 13.10
N CYS A 364 -12.16 -0.20 12.15
CA CYS A 364 -11.16 -0.83 11.28
C CYS A 364 -9.98 -1.39 12.07
N VAL A 365 -9.40 -0.61 12.98
CA VAL A 365 -8.27 -1.04 13.82
C VAL A 365 -8.69 -2.21 14.72
N ASN A 366 -9.89 -2.18 15.29
CA ASN A 366 -10.43 -3.28 16.07
C ASN A 366 -10.62 -4.54 15.21
N TYR A 367 -11.07 -4.41 13.97
CA TYR A 367 -11.16 -5.51 13.02
C TYR A 367 -9.80 -6.17 12.79
N VAL A 368 -8.80 -5.37 12.41
CA VAL A 368 -7.42 -5.86 12.18
C VAL A 368 -6.86 -6.50 13.45
N SER A 369 -7.06 -5.87 14.61
CA SER A 369 -6.59 -6.38 15.90
C SER A 369 -7.19 -7.75 16.27
N ARG A 370 -8.43 -8.05 15.85
CA ARG A 370 -9.07 -9.35 16.11
C ARG A 370 -8.45 -10.49 15.31
N HIS A 371 -7.90 -10.19 14.14
CA HIS A 371 -7.32 -11.18 13.24
C HIS A 371 -5.78 -11.15 13.22
N TRP A 372 -5.17 -10.30 14.04
CA TRP A 372 -3.72 -10.23 14.20
C TRP A 372 -3.17 -11.50 14.85
N THR A 373 -2.08 -12.05 14.30
CA THR A 373 -1.44 -13.27 14.81
C THR A 373 0.04 -13.07 15.13
N GLU A 374 0.65 -14.01 15.85
CA GLU A 374 2.10 -14.00 16.14
C GLU A 374 2.97 -14.27 14.90
N LYS A 375 2.41 -14.81 13.82
CA LYS A 375 3.09 -15.01 12.54
C LYS A 375 2.92 -13.82 11.58
N GLY A 376 2.12 -12.82 11.97
CA GLY A 376 1.67 -11.73 11.10
C GLY A 376 0.29 -12.01 10.50
N ILE A 377 -0.01 -11.35 9.39
CA ILE A 377 -1.27 -11.45 8.65
C ILE A 377 -0.97 -11.44 7.14
N CYS A 378 -2.00 -11.68 6.33
CA CYS A 378 -1.99 -11.31 4.91
C CYS A 378 -3.24 -10.48 4.59
N TRP A 379 -3.50 -10.27 3.31
CA TRP A 379 -4.65 -9.52 2.81
C TRP A 379 -6.02 -10.02 3.29
N ALA A 380 -6.11 -11.29 3.70
CA ALA A 380 -7.32 -11.97 4.14
C ALA A 380 -7.21 -12.51 5.57
N ARG A 381 -8.30 -12.46 6.32
CA ARG A 381 -8.36 -13.07 7.67
C ARG A 381 -8.13 -14.58 7.64
N ASN A 382 -7.63 -15.11 8.77
CA ASN A 382 -7.48 -16.54 9.05
C ASN A 382 -6.62 -17.32 8.03
N SER A 383 -5.65 -16.66 7.43
CA SER A 383 -4.68 -17.29 6.53
C SER A 383 -3.54 -17.97 7.29
N GLU A 384 -3.13 -19.14 6.79
CA GLU A 384 -1.88 -19.81 7.21
C GLU A 384 -0.64 -19.31 6.45
N VAL A 385 -0.83 -18.49 5.41
CA VAL A 385 0.26 -17.82 4.67
C VAL A 385 0.19 -16.33 4.96
N GLN A 386 1.24 -15.77 5.55
CA GLN A 386 1.36 -14.35 5.86
C GLN A 386 2.28 -13.66 4.84
N ASP A 387 2.08 -12.36 4.63
CA ASP A 387 2.98 -11.53 3.83
C ASP A 387 3.50 -10.33 4.62
N ILE A 388 4.68 -9.83 4.24
CA ILE A 388 5.35 -8.77 4.97
C ILE A 388 4.67 -7.41 4.78
N ASP A 389 3.93 -7.20 3.69
CA ASP A 389 3.36 -5.90 3.36
C ASP A 389 2.17 -5.60 4.27
N ASP A 390 1.19 -6.51 4.28
CA ASP A 390 0.04 -6.46 5.18
C ASP A 390 0.48 -6.57 6.64
N THR A 391 1.47 -7.42 6.95
CA THR A 391 2.02 -7.51 8.31
C THR A 391 2.68 -6.21 8.75
N ALA A 392 3.53 -5.60 7.93
CA ALA A 392 4.21 -4.35 8.28
C ALA A 392 3.21 -3.24 8.57
N MET A 393 2.15 -3.18 7.77
CA MET A 393 1.20 -2.09 7.89
C MET A 393 0.11 -2.32 8.92
N GLY A 394 -0.33 -3.56 9.11
CA GLY A 394 -1.13 -3.94 10.27
C GLY A 394 -0.37 -3.66 11.57
N PHE A 395 0.94 -3.98 11.63
CA PHE A 395 1.79 -3.63 12.78
C PHE A 395 1.84 -2.11 13.01
N LYS A 396 2.11 -1.34 11.96
CA LYS A 396 2.16 0.13 12.03
C LYS A 396 0.84 0.70 12.52
N LEU A 397 -0.27 0.27 11.94
CA LEU A 397 -1.63 0.68 12.29
C LEU A 397 -1.93 0.38 13.77
N LEU A 398 -1.77 -0.87 14.19
CA LEU A 398 -2.05 -1.29 15.56
C LEU A 398 -1.20 -0.51 16.57
N ARG A 399 0.10 -0.35 16.30
CA ARG A 399 1.01 0.36 17.20
C ARG A 399 0.67 1.85 17.32
N LEU A 400 0.39 2.54 16.22
CA LEU A 400 0.02 3.96 16.24
C LEU A 400 -1.31 4.21 16.97
N HIS A 401 -2.20 3.23 16.99
CA HIS A 401 -3.49 3.29 17.68
C HIS A 401 -3.46 2.70 19.11
N GLY A 402 -2.27 2.39 19.64
CA GLY A 402 -2.09 1.95 21.03
C GLY A 402 -2.42 0.48 21.30
N HIS A 403 -2.59 -0.34 20.27
CA HIS A 403 -2.73 -1.78 20.40
C HIS A 403 -1.36 -2.44 20.60
N ARG A 404 -1.32 -3.54 21.36
CA ARG A 404 -0.11 -4.35 21.51
C ARG A 404 0.09 -5.19 20.25
N ALA A 405 1.08 -4.83 19.45
CA ALA A 405 1.57 -5.65 18.34
C ALA A 405 3.04 -6.03 18.60
N SER A 406 3.30 -7.34 18.70
CA SER A 406 4.65 -7.87 18.91
C SER A 406 5.50 -7.66 17.68
N HIS A 407 6.68 -7.06 17.83
CA HIS A 407 7.64 -6.89 16.74
C HIS A 407 8.28 -8.23 16.30
N ASN A 408 8.10 -9.31 17.07
CA ASN A 408 8.63 -10.63 16.71
C ASN A 408 7.95 -11.23 15.47
N VAL A 409 6.80 -10.70 15.03
CA VAL A 409 6.15 -11.12 13.76
C VAL A 409 7.11 -11.04 12.57
N PHE A 410 8.03 -10.07 12.57
CA PHE A 410 8.98 -9.87 11.47
C PHE A 410 10.05 -10.94 11.37
N LYS A 411 10.28 -11.74 12.43
CA LYS A 411 11.18 -12.90 12.38
C LYS A 411 10.70 -13.96 11.39
N HIS A 412 9.39 -14.01 11.10
CA HIS A 412 8.84 -14.93 10.11
C HIS A 412 9.33 -14.64 8.68
N PHE A 413 9.66 -13.38 8.41
CA PHE A 413 10.06 -12.88 7.10
C PHE A 413 11.56 -12.65 6.97
N GLU A 414 12.31 -12.83 8.07
CA GLU A 414 13.74 -12.60 8.13
C GLU A 414 14.50 -13.90 7.85
N LYS A 415 15.53 -13.81 7.00
CA LYS A 415 16.48 -14.88 6.79
C LYS A 415 17.86 -14.30 6.45
N ASN A 416 18.85 -14.61 7.29
CA ASN A 416 20.24 -14.19 7.14
C ASN A 416 20.44 -12.66 7.09
N GLY A 417 19.64 -11.90 7.83
CA GLY A 417 19.65 -10.44 7.87
C GLY A 417 18.92 -9.77 6.72
N GLU A 418 18.26 -10.54 5.84
CA GLU A 418 17.43 -10.03 4.76
C GLU A 418 15.95 -10.30 5.03
N PHE A 419 15.08 -9.47 4.46
CA PHE A 419 13.62 -9.58 4.60
C PHE A 419 12.97 -9.88 3.26
N PHE A 420 11.90 -10.68 3.28
CA PHE A 420 11.23 -11.18 2.08
C PHE A 420 9.71 -11.01 2.20
N CYS A 421 9.02 -10.88 1.05
CA CYS A 421 7.57 -10.72 1.01
C CYS A 421 6.83 -11.92 1.63
N PHE A 422 7.33 -13.14 1.41
CA PHE A 422 6.73 -14.37 1.92
C PHE A 422 7.82 -15.25 2.53
N ALA A 423 7.49 -15.93 3.62
CA ALA A 423 8.40 -16.87 4.26
C ALA A 423 8.82 -17.99 3.30
N GLY A 424 10.12 -18.30 3.26
CA GLY A 424 10.68 -19.35 2.40
C GLY A 424 10.80 -18.99 0.92
N GLN A 425 10.45 -17.76 0.52
CA GLN A 425 10.57 -17.26 -0.84
C GLN A 425 11.64 -16.15 -0.94
N SER A 426 12.03 -15.81 -2.16
CA SER A 426 13.05 -14.81 -2.45
C SER A 426 12.47 -13.49 -2.98
N ASN A 427 11.15 -13.32 -2.97
CA ASN A 427 10.50 -12.13 -3.54
C ASN A 427 10.70 -10.93 -2.61
N GLN A 428 11.15 -9.82 -3.17
CA GLN A 428 11.32 -8.53 -2.50
C GLN A 428 10.73 -7.43 -3.38
N ALA A 429 9.55 -6.93 -3.00
CA ALA A 429 8.86 -5.87 -3.71
C ALA A 429 9.15 -4.50 -3.10
N VAL A 430 9.10 -3.44 -3.92
CA VAL A 430 9.40 -2.08 -3.49
C VAL A 430 8.38 -1.61 -2.46
N THR A 431 7.09 -1.85 -2.68
CA THR A 431 5.99 -1.50 -1.76
C THR A 431 6.09 -2.23 -0.43
N GLY A 432 6.29 -3.55 -0.45
CA GLY A 432 6.47 -4.34 0.77
C GLY A 432 7.67 -3.88 1.60
N MET A 433 8.81 -3.57 0.96
CA MET A 433 9.99 -3.06 1.65
C MET A 433 9.82 -1.61 2.12
N PHE A 434 9.10 -0.78 1.36
CA PHE A 434 8.71 0.57 1.75
C PHE A 434 7.82 0.58 3.00
N ASN A 435 6.85 -0.33 3.05
CA ASN A 435 5.96 -0.46 4.20
C ASN A 435 6.67 -1.06 5.42
N LEU A 436 7.58 -2.02 5.22
CA LEU A 436 8.51 -2.47 6.27
C LEU A 436 9.35 -1.31 6.81
N PHE A 437 9.91 -0.48 5.93
CA PHE A 437 10.69 0.68 6.33
C PHE A 437 9.88 1.66 7.17
N ARG A 438 8.64 1.97 6.77
CA ARG A 438 7.74 2.84 7.54
C ARG A 438 7.38 2.24 8.91
N ALA A 439 7.08 0.95 8.96
CA ALA A 439 6.74 0.24 10.19
C ALA A 439 7.92 0.18 11.17
N SER A 440 9.13 -0.09 10.66
CA SER A 440 10.36 -0.19 11.45
C SER A 440 10.74 1.10 12.17
N GLN A 441 10.30 2.26 11.68
CA GLN A 441 10.56 3.55 12.33
C GLN A 441 9.76 3.76 13.62
N LEU A 442 8.79 2.90 13.93
CA LEU A 442 8.04 2.88 15.18
C LEU A 442 8.69 2.00 16.27
N LEU A 443 9.98 1.68 16.12
CA LEU A 443 10.71 0.84 17.06
C LEU A 443 10.81 1.46 18.45
N PHE A 444 10.71 0.62 19.47
CA PHE A 444 11.09 0.92 20.84
C PHE A 444 12.51 0.42 21.12
N GLN A 445 13.14 0.99 22.16
CA GLN A 445 14.49 0.62 22.55
C GLN A 445 14.58 -0.89 22.84
N GLY A 446 15.52 -1.57 22.19
CA GLY A 446 15.77 -3.00 22.36
C GLY A 446 15.04 -3.91 21.36
N GLU A 447 14.20 -3.36 20.47
CA GLU A 447 13.52 -4.13 19.41
C GLU A 447 14.45 -4.38 18.21
N LYS A 448 15.50 -5.20 18.42
CA LYS A 448 16.58 -5.43 17.44
C LYS A 448 16.09 -5.81 16.03
N ILE A 449 15.07 -6.67 15.92
CA ILE A 449 14.53 -7.08 14.61
C ILE A 449 14.01 -5.89 13.79
N LEU A 450 13.50 -4.83 14.43
CA LEU A 450 13.09 -3.61 13.73
C LEU A 450 14.27 -2.72 13.37
N GLU A 451 15.33 -2.71 14.16
CA GLU A 451 16.59 -2.04 13.79
C GLU A 451 17.17 -2.70 12.53
N ASP A 452 17.22 -4.03 12.50
CA ASP A 452 17.67 -4.83 11.35
C ASP A 452 16.76 -4.57 10.13
N ALA A 453 15.44 -4.61 10.32
CA ALA A 453 14.46 -4.31 9.27
C ALA A 453 14.65 -2.90 8.70
N LYS A 454 14.78 -1.88 9.56
CA LYS A 454 14.99 -0.49 9.16
C LYS A 454 16.23 -0.34 8.30
N ASN A 455 17.35 -0.92 8.74
CA ASN A 455 18.63 -0.84 8.03
C ASN A 455 18.55 -1.55 6.67
N PHE A 456 17.99 -2.75 6.64
CA PHE A 456 17.82 -3.53 5.42
C PHE A 456 16.92 -2.80 4.41
N SER A 457 15.72 -2.40 4.82
CA SER A 457 14.75 -1.77 3.93
C SER A 457 15.24 -0.40 3.44
N ALA A 458 15.89 0.40 4.29
CA ALA A 458 16.45 1.69 3.87
C ALA A 458 17.55 1.50 2.81
N LYS A 459 18.42 0.50 2.98
CA LYS A 459 19.46 0.15 2.01
C LYS A 459 18.83 -0.29 0.68
N PHE A 460 17.91 -1.25 0.72
CA PHE A 460 17.20 -1.76 -0.45
C PHE A 460 16.53 -0.64 -1.25
N LEU A 461 15.77 0.22 -0.58
CA LEU A 461 15.05 1.33 -1.23
C LEU A 461 16.01 2.38 -1.78
N SER A 462 17.14 2.65 -1.09
CA SER A 462 18.16 3.58 -1.57
C SER A 462 18.87 3.06 -2.83
N GLU A 463 19.16 1.76 -2.89
CA GLU A 463 19.73 1.10 -4.06
C GLU A 463 18.75 1.14 -5.24
N LYS A 464 17.46 0.84 -4.99
CA LYS A 464 16.40 0.96 -6.01
C LYS A 464 16.22 2.38 -6.51
N ARG A 465 16.26 3.37 -5.61
CA ARG A 465 16.23 4.80 -5.97
C ARG A 465 17.42 5.19 -6.85
N ALA A 466 18.64 4.80 -6.47
CA ALA A 466 19.85 5.12 -7.22
C ALA A 466 19.90 4.46 -8.60
N ALA A 467 19.28 3.27 -8.75
CA ALA A 467 19.18 2.56 -10.01
C ALA A 467 17.98 2.99 -10.88
N ASN A 468 17.16 3.95 -10.43
CA ASN A 468 15.89 4.32 -11.06
C ASN A 468 14.93 3.13 -11.25
N GLN A 469 14.87 2.27 -10.24
CA GLN A 469 14.08 1.02 -10.19
C GLN A 469 12.99 1.08 -9.10
N LEU A 470 12.46 2.27 -8.79
CA LEU A 470 11.30 2.42 -7.90
C LEU A 470 10.01 2.15 -8.67
N LEU A 471 9.91 0.93 -9.18
CA LEU A 471 8.74 0.35 -9.82
C LEU A 471 8.31 -0.86 -8.99
N ASP A 472 7.02 -1.13 -8.94
CA ASP A 472 6.50 -2.22 -8.12
C ASP A 472 5.81 -3.30 -8.95
N LYS A 473 5.94 -4.53 -8.47
CA LYS A 473 5.37 -5.72 -9.10
C LYS A 473 3.87 -5.86 -8.84
N TRP A 474 3.34 -5.21 -7.80
CA TRP A 474 1.99 -5.43 -7.30
C TRP A 474 1.06 -4.24 -7.52
N ILE A 475 1.60 -3.10 -8.00
CA ILE A 475 0.80 -1.88 -8.20
C ILE A 475 1.44 -0.94 -9.22
N ILE A 476 0.61 -0.34 -10.06
CA ILE A 476 0.89 0.80 -10.93
C ILE A 476 0.30 2.04 -10.24
N THR A 477 1.18 2.85 -9.65
CA THR A 477 0.79 4.07 -8.92
C THR A 477 1.15 5.34 -9.68
N LYS A 478 0.48 6.45 -9.38
CA LYS A 478 0.85 7.77 -9.90
C LYS A 478 2.30 8.21 -9.61
N ASP A 479 2.81 8.04 -8.38
CA ASP A 479 4.17 8.53 -8.01
C ASP A 479 4.86 7.74 -6.86
N LEU A 480 5.05 6.43 -7.04
CA LEU A 480 5.85 5.62 -6.11
C LEU A 480 7.28 6.17 -5.87
N PRO A 481 8.02 6.65 -6.89
CA PRO A 481 9.33 7.25 -6.67
C PRO A 481 9.30 8.44 -5.70
N GLY A 482 8.28 9.31 -5.81
CA GLY A 482 8.07 10.41 -4.89
C GLY A 482 7.73 9.96 -3.47
N GLU A 483 6.86 8.95 -3.31
CA GLU A 483 6.50 8.41 -2.00
C GLU A 483 7.72 7.82 -1.26
N VAL A 484 8.51 7.00 -1.95
CA VAL A 484 9.73 6.39 -1.39
C VAL A 484 10.79 7.44 -1.15
N GLY A 485 10.97 8.39 -2.09
CA GLY A 485 11.90 9.50 -1.96
C GLY A 485 11.64 10.32 -0.71
N PHE A 486 10.38 10.74 -0.50
CA PHE A 486 9.99 11.49 0.69
C PHE A 486 10.31 10.73 1.98
N ALA A 487 9.97 9.44 2.07
CA ALA A 487 10.22 8.66 3.28
C ALA A 487 11.71 8.43 3.58
N LEU A 488 12.54 8.28 2.54
CA LEU A 488 14.00 8.14 2.71
C LEU A 488 14.65 9.45 3.17
N ASP A 489 14.15 10.59 2.68
CA ASP A 489 14.74 11.90 2.96
C ASP A 489 14.19 12.52 4.26
N ILE A 490 12.94 12.21 4.63
CA ILE A 490 12.25 12.72 5.82
C ILE A 490 11.82 11.54 6.70
N PRO A 491 12.59 11.20 7.75
CA PRO A 491 12.22 10.09 8.61
C PRO A 491 10.97 10.42 9.43
N TRP A 492 10.27 9.38 9.91
CA TRP A 492 8.98 9.50 10.60
C TRP A 492 8.99 10.52 11.76
N TYR A 493 10.06 10.55 12.56
CA TYR A 493 10.23 11.50 13.69
C TYR A 493 10.26 13.00 13.30
N ALA A 494 10.37 13.31 12.00
CA ALA A 494 10.51 14.63 11.40
C ALA A 494 9.44 14.85 10.31
N SER A 495 8.61 13.83 10.05
CA SER A 495 7.47 13.90 9.15
C SER A 495 6.34 14.68 9.83
N LEU A 496 6.32 16.00 9.63
CA LEU A 496 5.24 16.84 10.17
C LEU A 496 3.94 16.54 9.40
N PRO A 497 2.78 16.41 10.07
CA PRO A 497 1.53 15.98 9.43
C PRO A 497 1.11 16.75 8.19
N ARG A 498 1.29 18.08 8.15
CA ARG A 498 0.96 18.86 6.94
C ARG A 498 2.01 18.77 5.85
N LEU A 499 3.26 18.52 6.22
CA LEU A 499 4.34 18.31 5.27
C LEU A 499 4.12 16.99 4.52
N GLU A 500 3.89 15.89 5.23
CA GLU A 500 3.59 14.60 4.57
C GLU A 500 2.35 14.69 3.67
N THR A 501 1.28 15.32 4.16
CA THR A 501 0.05 15.42 3.36
C THR A 501 0.23 16.22 2.08
N ILE A 502 0.95 17.36 2.07
CA ILE A 502 1.05 18.14 0.85
C ILE A 502 1.78 17.38 -0.27
N PHE A 503 2.81 16.60 0.07
CA PHE A 503 3.44 15.70 -0.89
C PHE A 503 2.50 14.57 -1.30
N TYR A 504 1.80 13.96 -0.33
CA TYR A 504 0.93 12.83 -0.64
C TYR A 504 -0.31 13.19 -1.49
N LEU A 505 -0.82 14.41 -1.38
CA LEU A 505 -1.90 14.92 -2.26
C LEU A 505 -1.48 14.97 -3.73
N GLU A 506 -0.19 15.13 -4.02
CA GLU A 506 0.35 15.06 -5.37
C GLU A 506 0.69 13.63 -5.79
N GLN A 507 0.95 12.73 -4.85
CA GLN A 507 1.41 11.37 -5.12
C GLN A 507 0.27 10.36 -5.25
N TYR A 508 -0.80 10.52 -4.48
CA TYR A 508 -1.94 9.62 -4.50
C TYR A 508 -2.67 9.69 -5.85
N GLY A 509 -2.86 8.54 -6.50
CA GLY A 509 -3.42 8.45 -7.85
C GLY A 509 -4.93 8.50 -7.94
N GLY A 510 -5.64 8.54 -6.81
CA GLY A 510 -7.10 8.51 -6.82
C GLY A 510 -7.63 7.21 -7.42
N ASP A 511 -8.60 7.29 -8.32
CA ASP A 511 -9.16 6.13 -9.03
C ASP A 511 -8.21 5.49 -10.06
N LYS A 512 -7.09 6.16 -10.40
CA LYS A 512 -6.16 5.74 -11.47
C LYS A 512 -5.11 4.73 -11.05
N ASP A 513 -4.86 4.56 -9.76
CA ASP A 513 -3.96 3.51 -9.28
C ASP A 513 -4.56 2.13 -9.59
N VAL A 514 -3.72 1.22 -10.08
CA VAL A 514 -4.13 -0.15 -10.45
C VAL A 514 -3.26 -1.16 -9.76
N TRP A 515 -3.88 -2.16 -9.15
CA TRP A 515 -3.19 -3.27 -8.51
C TRP A 515 -2.97 -4.41 -9.50
N ILE A 516 -1.87 -5.13 -9.32
CA ILE A 516 -1.47 -6.24 -10.18
C ILE A 516 -1.63 -7.53 -9.40
N GLY A 517 -2.68 -8.28 -9.72
CA GLY A 517 -2.95 -9.62 -9.24
C GLY A 517 -2.60 -10.68 -10.30
N LYS A 518 -3.39 -11.75 -10.39
CA LYS A 518 -3.41 -12.59 -11.61
C LYS A 518 -3.87 -11.81 -12.84
N THR A 519 -4.68 -10.79 -12.61
CA THR A 519 -5.14 -9.79 -13.55
C THR A 519 -5.00 -8.42 -12.89
N LEU A 520 -5.07 -7.36 -13.69
CA LEU A 520 -5.23 -6.03 -13.15
C LEU A 520 -6.53 -5.94 -12.34
N TYR A 521 -6.51 -5.20 -11.24
CA TYR A 521 -7.69 -4.95 -10.43
C TYR A 521 -7.62 -3.59 -9.72
N ARG A 522 -8.78 -3.10 -9.29
CA ARG A 522 -8.94 -1.87 -8.51
C ARG A 522 -9.60 -2.16 -7.19
N MET A 523 -9.33 -1.29 -6.23
CA MET A 523 -9.83 -1.34 -4.86
C MET A 523 -10.58 -0.03 -4.60
N PRO A 524 -11.86 0.10 -5.00
CA PRO A 524 -12.56 1.38 -5.01
C PRO A 524 -12.62 2.07 -3.65
N PHE A 525 -12.61 1.31 -2.55
CA PHE A 525 -12.59 1.90 -1.21
C PHE A 525 -11.20 2.37 -0.79
N VAL A 526 -10.13 1.83 -1.37
CA VAL A 526 -8.74 2.26 -1.11
C VAL A 526 -8.31 3.40 -2.03
N ASN A 527 -8.66 3.29 -3.32
CA ASN A 527 -8.23 4.16 -4.41
C ASN A 527 -9.46 4.80 -5.06
N ASN A 528 -9.72 6.06 -4.69
CA ASN A 528 -10.83 6.85 -5.23
C ASN A 528 -10.58 8.35 -5.14
N ASP A 529 -11.25 9.08 -6.03
CA ASP A 529 -11.17 10.54 -6.13
C ASP A 529 -11.92 11.26 -5.00
N VAL A 530 -12.91 10.62 -4.37
CA VAL A 530 -13.63 11.19 -3.22
C VAL A 530 -12.65 11.53 -2.10
N TYR A 531 -11.68 10.65 -1.84
CA TYR A 531 -10.63 10.86 -0.84
C TYR A 531 -9.67 11.97 -1.25
N LEU A 532 -9.20 11.95 -2.51
CA LEU A 532 -8.26 12.94 -3.02
C LEU A 532 -8.85 14.35 -3.00
N GLU A 533 -10.07 14.51 -3.50
CA GLU A 533 -10.77 15.78 -3.52
C GLU A 533 -11.10 16.28 -2.11
N LEU A 534 -11.49 15.39 -1.19
CA LEU A 534 -11.68 15.74 0.23
C LEU A 534 -10.36 16.26 0.83
N GLY A 535 -9.26 15.57 0.57
CA GLY A 535 -7.93 15.97 1.01
C GLY A 535 -7.52 17.35 0.49
N LYS A 536 -7.71 17.62 -0.81
CA LYS A 536 -7.41 18.91 -1.43
C LYS A 536 -8.27 20.04 -0.86
N LEU A 537 -9.59 19.86 -0.80
CA LEU A 537 -10.51 20.86 -0.26
C LEU A 537 -10.19 21.18 1.20
N ASP A 538 -9.97 20.14 2.01
CA ASP A 538 -9.65 20.29 3.42
C ASP A 538 -8.31 20.99 3.67
N TYR A 539 -7.28 20.60 2.90
CA TYR A 539 -5.96 21.22 3.00
C TYR A 539 -6.02 22.70 2.61
N SER A 540 -6.64 23.04 1.49
CA SER A 540 -6.84 24.43 1.05
C SER A 540 -7.60 25.26 2.09
N TYR A 541 -8.67 24.70 2.65
CA TYR A 541 -9.44 25.36 3.71
C TYR A 541 -8.58 25.66 4.94
N CYS A 542 -7.86 24.66 5.45
CA CYS A 542 -6.96 24.83 6.60
C CYS A 542 -5.85 25.85 6.30
N GLN A 543 -5.27 25.81 5.10
CA GLN A 543 -4.23 26.75 4.69
C GLN A 543 -4.76 28.18 4.62
N GLY A 544 -5.99 28.40 4.14
CA GLY A 544 -6.66 29.69 4.19
C GLY A 544 -6.78 30.24 5.61
N VAL A 545 -7.19 29.40 6.57
CA VAL A 545 -7.24 29.78 7.99
C VAL A 545 -5.85 30.11 8.53
N HIS A 546 -4.84 29.28 8.25
CA HIS A 546 -3.47 29.52 8.70
C HIS A 546 -2.89 30.83 8.15
N ARG A 547 -3.20 31.20 6.90
CA ARG A 547 -2.82 32.50 6.32
C ARG A 547 -3.48 33.67 7.05
N ALA A 548 -4.79 33.59 7.32
CA ALA A 548 -5.50 34.63 8.06
C ALA A 548 -4.98 34.77 9.51
N GLU A 549 -4.61 33.67 10.16
CA GLU A 549 -3.95 33.70 11.47
C GLU A 549 -2.56 34.34 11.38
N TRP A 550 -1.78 33.98 10.36
CA TRP A 550 -0.46 34.55 10.13
C TRP A 550 -0.51 36.07 10.01
N GLU A 551 -1.44 36.61 9.19
CA GLU A 551 -1.63 38.06 9.07
C GLU A 551 -1.97 38.72 10.41
N LYS A 552 -2.86 38.11 11.20
CA LYS A 552 -3.25 38.64 12.51
C LYS A 552 -2.05 38.73 13.46
N ILE A 553 -1.18 37.73 13.46
CA ILE A 553 -0.01 37.79 14.32
C ILE A 553 1.06 38.75 13.79
N GLN A 554 1.27 38.84 12.48
CA GLN A 554 2.14 39.88 11.93
C GLN A 554 1.70 41.26 12.42
N ARG A 555 0.40 41.56 12.39
CA ARG A 555 -0.16 42.80 12.95
C ARG A 555 0.08 42.91 14.46
N HIS A 556 -0.14 41.85 15.24
CA HIS A 556 0.06 41.85 16.70
C HIS A 556 1.53 42.09 17.10
N ASN A 557 2.49 41.47 16.41
CA ASN A 557 3.92 41.64 16.68
C ASN A 557 4.38 43.08 16.43
N ILE A 558 3.83 43.74 15.40
CA ILE A 558 4.05 45.16 15.11
C ILE A 558 3.51 46.02 16.26
N VAL A 559 2.31 45.71 16.77
CA VAL A 559 1.67 46.45 17.87
C VAL A 559 2.41 46.30 19.20
N MET A 560 2.94 45.10 19.49
CA MET A 560 3.62 44.80 20.76
C MET A 560 5.07 45.30 20.83
N ARG A 561 5.61 45.91 19.76
CA ARG A 561 7.01 46.38 19.68
C ARG A 561 8.04 45.34 20.14
N VAL A 562 7.83 44.06 19.81
CA VAL A 562 8.85 43.03 20.02
C VAL A 562 10.06 43.46 19.19
N GLN A 563 11.11 43.96 19.86
CA GLN A 563 12.25 44.57 19.16
C GLN A 563 12.96 43.52 18.28
N PRO A 564 13.52 43.94 17.11
CA PRO A 564 14.25 43.05 16.22
C PRO A 564 15.48 42.37 16.84
N GLU A 565 15.93 42.82 18.02
CA GLU A 565 17.21 42.43 18.61
C GLU A 565 17.15 41.14 19.46
N SER A 566 15.99 40.54 19.73
CA SER A 566 15.91 39.30 20.52
C SER A 566 15.36 38.06 19.80
N LEU A 567 14.63 38.21 18.69
CA LEU A 567 14.26 37.09 17.81
C LEU A 567 14.32 37.53 16.33
N PRO A 568 15.20 36.94 15.51
CA PRO A 568 15.21 37.20 14.07
C PRO A 568 13.83 36.92 13.46
N GLN A 569 13.34 37.77 12.55
CA GLN A 569 12.06 37.54 11.83
C GLN A 569 11.97 36.12 11.22
N LYS A 570 13.10 35.58 10.74
CA LYS A 570 13.22 34.20 10.25
C LYS A 570 12.89 33.14 11.33
N LEU A 571 13.24 33.38 12.59
CA LEU A 571 12.97 32.48 13.72
C LEU A 571 11.46 32.47 14.05
N ASN A 572 10.80 33.63 14.01
CA ASN A 572 9.35 33.73 14.20
C ASN A 572 8.55 33.02 13.09
N GLN A 573 8.99 33.14 11.83
CA GLN A 573 8.39 32.39 10.72
C GLN A 573 8.60 30.88 10.89
N THR A 574 9.81 30.46 11.26
CA THR A 574 10.18 29.04 11.41
C THR A 574 9.44 28.38 12.57
N CYS A 575 9.42 28.99 13.76
CA CYS A 575 8.69 28.48 14.92
C CYS A 575 7.20 28.31 14.64
N ARG A 576 6.61 29.17 13.81
CA ARG A 576 5.19 29.06 13.46
C ARG A 576 4.89 28.11 12.33
N ASN A 577 5.74 28.04 11.31
CA ASN A 577 5.65 27.00 10.29
C ASN A 577 5.65 25.64 10.97
N LEU A 578 6.52 25.43 11.97
CA LEU A 578 6.51 24.23 12.81
C LEU A 578 5.15 24.00 13.51
N CYS A 579 4.57 25.00 14.18
CA CYS A 579 3.25 24.85 14.82
C CYS A 579 2.11 24.53 13.85
N ASN A 580 2.05 25.23 12.73
CA ASN A 580 1.01 25.06 11.72
C ASN A 580 1.20 23.73 10.97
N TRP A 581 2.44 23.29 10.77
CA TRP A 581 2.75 21.99 10.18
C TRP A 581 2.46 20.82 11.13
N CYS A 582 2.53 21.04 12.44
CA CYS A 582 2.13 20.07 13.47
C CYS A 582 0.60 19.95 13.62
N SER A 583 -0.16 21.02 13.37
CA SER A 583 -1.60 21.06 13.69
C SER A 583 -2.46 20.56 12.53
N LYS A 584 -3.12 19.40 12.70
CA LYS A 584 -4.03 18.80 11.71
C LYS A 584 -5.38 19.53 11.57
N ALA A 585 -5.75 20.42 12.49
CA ALA A 585 -7.06 21.08 12.50
C ALA A 585 -6.95 22.57 12.88
N PRO A 586 -7.77 23.45 12.27
CA PRO A 586 -7.79 24.89 12.58
C PRO A 586 -8.06 25.19 14.06
N GLN A 587 -8.81 24.30 14.73
CA GLN A 587 -9.21 24.47 16.13
C GLN A 587 -8.06 24.19 17.12
N MET A 588 -6.98 23.52 16.67
CA MET A 588 -5.84 23.13 17.51
C MET A 588 -4.63 24.08 17.41
N ALA A 589 -4.68 25.11 16.56
CA ALA A 589 -3.61 26.11 16.49
C ALA A 589 -3.59 27.05 17.72
N ARG A 590 -4.77 27.33 18.31
CA ARG A 590 -4.91 28.27 19.43
C ARG A 590 -4.15 27.88 20.72
N PRO A 591 -4.13 26.60 21.18
CA PRO A 591 -3.41 26.21 22.39
C PRO A 591 -1.88 26.10 22.22
N LEU A 592 -1.40 25.84 21.00
CA LEU A 592 0.04 25.73 20.71
C LEU A 592 0.70 27.10 20.57
N ILE A 593 0.02 28.04 19.92
CA ILE A 593 0.50 29.42 19.77
C ILE A 593 0.51 30.15 21.11
N SER A 594 -0.46 29.91 22.01
CA SER A 594 -0.49 30.55 23.33
C SER A 594 0.64 30.11 24.25
N ARG A 595 1.15 28.88 24.12
CA ARG A 595 2.29 28.36 24.89
C ARG A 595 3.66 28.81 24.39
N ILE A 596 3.77 29.23 23.13
CA ILE A 596 5.02 29.82 22.61
C ILE A 596 5.13 31.30 22.99
N HIS A 597 4.00 31.94 23.27
CA HIS A 597 3.95 33.34 23.70
C HIS A 597 4.03 33.54 25.22
N SER A 598 3.94 32.46 26.01
CA SER A 598 4.20 32.46 27.46
C SER A 598 5.63 32.01 27.74
#